data_AF-T0HQ98-F1
#
_entry.id   AF-T0HQ98-F1
#
_cell.length_a   1.000
_cell.length_b   1.000
_cell.length_c   1.000
_cell.angle_alpha   90.00
_cell.angle_beta   90.00
_cell.angle_gamma   90.00
#
_symmetry.space_group_name_H-M   'P 1'
#
loop_
_entity.id
_entity.type
_entity.pdbx_description
1 polymer ?
#
loop_
_entity_poly.entity_id
_entity_poly.type
_entity_poly.pdbx_seq_one_letter_code
_entity_poly.pdbx_strand_id
1 'polypeptide(L)' 'MALALIPLLLGTIVLVHGVNGFFFDGTGGGWEYPAFWSIALLVLALIGDGAHTLVPTRRN' A
#
# COMPACT_ATOMS: atom_id res chain seq x y z
N MET A 1 -4.79 -5.51 10.01
CA MET A 1 -4.08 -6.29 8.97
C MET A 1 -3.55 -5.43 7.83
N ALA A 2 -4.21 -4.33 7.43
CA ALA A 2 -3.72 -3.47 6.35
C ALA A 2 -2.28 -2.95 6.50
N LEU A 3 -1.89 -2.43 7.68
CA LEU A 3 -0.53 -1.92 7.91
C LEU A 3 0.58 -2.96 7.72
N ALA A 4 0.31 -4.23 8.02
CA ALA A 4 1.31 -5.30 7.92
C ALA A 4 1.67 -5.63 6.46
N LEU A 5 0.77 -5.33 5.51
CA LEU A 5 1.00 -5.56 4.09
C LEU A 5 1.81 -4.43 3.43
N ILE A 6 1.88 -3.24 4.03
CA ILE A 6 2.62 -2.11 3.45
C ILE A 6 4.13 -2.43 3.34
N PRO A 7 4.84 -2.91 4.39
CA PRO A 7 6.24 -3.28 4.25
C PRO A 7 6.49 -4.39 3.23
N LEU A 8 5.55 -5.34 3.09
CA LEU A 8 5.63 -6.40 2.08
C LEU A 8 5.59 -5.80 0.67
N LEU A 9 4.62 -4.93 0.38
CA LEU A 9 4.47 -4.29 -0.93
C LEU A 9 5.62 -3.32 -1.25
N LEU A 10 6.10 -2.56 -0.26
CA LEU A 10 7.31 -1.75 -0.43
C LEU A 10 8.54 -2.64 -0.70
N GLY A 11 8.60 -3.81 -0.05
CA GLY A 11 9.61 -4.83 -0.32
C GLY A 11 9.56 -5.34 -1.77
N THR A 12 8.38 -5.58 -2.34
CA THR A 12 8.29 -6.01 -3.75
C THR A 12 8.71 -4.90 -4.72
N ILE A 13 8.44 -3.63 -4.39
CA ILE A 13 8.97 -2.49 -5.17
C ILE A 13 10.49 -2.53 -5.18
N VAL A 14 11.14 -2.62 -4.01
CA VAL A 14 12.62 -2.53 -3.93
C VAL A 14 13.31 -3.78 -4.45
N LEU A 15 12.79 -4.97 -4.12
CA LEU A 15 13.48 -6.24 -4.35
C LEU A 15 13.13 -6.92 -5.67
N VAL A 16 11.99 -6.59 -6.28
CA VAL A 16 11.48 -7.29 -7.48
C VAL A 16 11.35 -6.33 -8.67
N HIS A 17 10.69 -5.19 -8.49
CA HIS A 17 10.30 -4.33 -9.62
C HIS A 17 11.14 -3.07 -9.81
N GLY A 18 11.95 -2.68 -8.83
CA GLY A 18 12.58 -1.35 -8.77
C GLY A 18 13.48 -1.04 -9.94
N VAL A 19 14.19 -2.04 -10.46
CA VAL A 19 15.07 -1.91 -11.64
C VAL A 19 14.32 -2.03 -12.97
N ASN A 20 13.08 -2.51 -12.96
CA ASN A 20 12.32 -2.84 -14.17
C ASN A 20 11.31 -1.75 -14.57
N GLY A 21 11.11 -0.71 -13.74
CA GLY A 21 10.34 0.48 -14.10
C GLY A 21 8.90 0.52 -13.59
N PHE A 22 8.32 1.73 -13.62
CA PHE A 22 7.02 2.06 -13.00
C PHE A 22 5.84 1.33 -13.63
N PHE A 23 5.77 1.29 -14.95
CA PHE A 23 4.62 0.75 -15.66
C PHE A 23 4.74 -0.77 -15.90
N PHE A 24 3.59 -1.43 -15.93
CA PHE A 24 3.44 -2.88 -16.17
C PHE A 24 3.65 -3.32 -17.62
N ASP A 25 3.69 -2.38 -18.55
CA ASP A 25 3.85 -2.63 -19.97
C ASP A 25 5.28 -3.08 -20.35
N GLY A 26 6.24 -2.88 -19.44
CA GLY A 26 7.60 -3.41 -19.53
C GLY A 26 7.78 -4.74 -18.80
N THR A 27 8.61 -5.63 -19.36
CA THR A 27 8.97 -6.91 -18.74
C THR A 27 9.51 -6.72 -17.32
N GLY A 28 8.84 -7.33 -16.33
CA GLY A 28 9.23 -7.27 -14.93
C GLY A 28 8.93 -5.93 -14.23
N GLY A 29 8.43 -4.94 -14.97
CA GLY A 29 8.02 -3.64 -14.43
C GLY A 29 6.75 -3.76 -13.59
N GLY A 30 6.09 -2.64 -13.36
CA GLY A 30 4.79 -2.63 -12.73
C GLY A 30 4.81 -2.36 -11.22
N TRP A 31 5.72 -1.50 -10.75
CA TRP A 31 5.71 -1.09 -9.34
C TRP A 31 4.62 -0.05 -9.02
N GLU A 32 3.93 0.50 -10.02
CA GLU A 32 2.72 1.31 -9.85
C GLU A 32 1.62 0.55 -9.09
N TYR A 33 1.49 -0.76 -9.30
CA TYR A 33 0.53 -1.60 -8.57
C TYR A 33 0.83 -1.70 -7.07
N PRO A 34 1.99 -2.21 -6.60
CA PRO A 34 2.30 -2.26 -5.18
C PRO A 34 2.43 -0.87 -4.55
N ALA A 35 2.83 0.17 -5.29
CA ALA A 35 2.82 1.56 -4.81
C ALA A 35 1.40 2.06 -4.55
N PHE A 36 0.50 1.89 -5.52
CA PHE A 36 -0.92 2.22 -5.39
C PHE A 36 -1.54 1.47 -4.20
N TRP A 37 -1.33 0.16 -4.11
CA TRP A 37 -1.89 -0.65 -3.04
C TRP A 37 -1.30 -0.30 -1.67
N SER A 38 -0.03 0.08 -1.59
CA SER A 38 0.57 0.57 -0.33
C SER A 38 -0.14 1.83 0.17
N ILE A 39 -0.42 2.78 -0.73
CA ILE A 39 -1.15 4.01 -0.41
C ILE A 39 -2.60 3.71 -0.06
N ALA A 40 -3.27 2.86 -0.86
CA ALA A 40 -4.65 2.47 -0.60
C ALA A 40 -4.81 1.74 0.74
N LEU A 41 -3.86 0.87 1.10
CA LEU A 41 -3.83 0.20 2.39
C LEU A 41 -3.54 1.17 3.54
N LEU A 42 -2.68 2.18 3.33
CA LEU A 42 -2.46 3.23 4.31
C LEU A 42 -3.76 4.02 4.56
N VAL A 43 -4.44 4.45 3.49
CA VAL A 43 -5.74 5.12 3.56
C VAL A 43 -6.77 4.24 4.25
N LEU A 44 -6.84 2.96 3.87
CA LEU A 44 -7.76 1.99 4.47
C LEU A 44 -7.46 1.76 5.95
N ALA A 45 -6.20 1.79 6.35
CA ALA A 45 -5.83 1.63 7.74
C ALA A 45 -6.27 2.87 8.56
N LEU A 46 -6.13 4.07 8.00
CA LEU A 46 -6.47 5.34 8.65
C LEU A 46 -7.97 5.69 8.58
N ILE A 47 -8.82 4.79 8.06
CA ILE A 47 -10.24 5.05 7.88
C ILE A 47 -11.00 5.01 9.23
N GLY A 48 -11.82 6.01 9.52
CA GLY A 48 -12.56 6.11 10.78
C GLY A 48 -13.11 7.52 11.05
N ASP A 49 -13.35 7.83 12.32
CA ASP A 49 -14.01 9.07 12.78
C ASP A 49 -13.15 10.36 12.57
N GLY A 50 -11.87 10.21 12.19
CA GLY A 50 -10.90 11.30 11.93
C GLY A 50 -10.28 11.88 13.21
N ALA A 51 -9.06 12.39 13.28
CA ALA A 51 -8.26 13.13 12.31
C ALA A 51 -7.05 12.37 11.72
N HIS A 52 -7.11 11.04 11.63
CA HIS A 52 -6.49 10.15 10.61
C HIS A 52 -6.64 8.68 11.06
N THR A 53 -7.78 8.31 11.63
CA THR A 53 -7.69 7.39 12.77
C THR A 53 -7.83 5.91 12.45
N LEU A 54 -6.79 5.17 12.84
CA LEU A 54 -6.68 3.72 12.98
C LEU A 54 -7.44 3.22 14.22
N VAL A 55 -8.77 3.26 14.13
CA VAL A 55 -9.73 2.86 15.18
C VAL A 55 -9.89 3.95 16.27
N PRO A 56 -11.06 4.60 16.39
CA PRO A 56 -12.08 4.05 17.25
C PRO A 56 -13.48 4.16 16.67
N THR A 57 -14.20 3.06 16.71
CA THR A 57 -15.57 2.94 16.24
C THR A 57 -16.08 1.72 17.02
N ARG A 58 -17.22 1.62 17.70
CA ARG A 58 -18.55 2.23 17.71
C ARG A 58 -18.99 2.40 19.19
N ARG A 59 -19.95 3.28 19.51
CA ARG A 59 -20.61 3.32 20.84
C ARG A 59 -21.97 2.62 20.78
N ASN A 60 -22.14 1.57 21.58
CA ASN A 60 -23.41 0.91 21.88
C ASN A 60 -23.56 0.82 23.40
#